data_AF-A0A2T5I3M1-F1
#
_entry.id   AF-A0A2T5I3M1-F1
#
_cell.length_a   1.000
_cell.length_b   1.000
_cell.length_c   1.000
_cell.angle_alpha   90.00
_cell.angle_beta   90.00
_cell.angle_gamma   90.00
#
_symmetry.space_group_name_H-M   'P 1'
#
loop_
_entity.id
_entity.type
_entity.pdbx_description
1 polymer ?
#
loop_
_entity_poly.entity_id
_entity_poly.type
_entity_poly.pdbx_seq_one_letter_code
_entity_poly.pdbx_strand_id
1 'polypeptide(L)'
;MIKSMVMVLTSAVLAVSLPAAAHTDEYFDTHAAPHGGQVRMAGPYHLELVTKDKELTVYVTDHADAQIKTEGGVGKAAFQVGKAKPKTSIKLEPAGNNIMKGTGDFVLTPDTVVVVFVKLPEQEAQSARFTPLKAAAKDSQKKSDKKSEEGHGDHAGHGNHSGHSGHGAHGQSGNQGGDHNHHMHH
;
A
#
# COMPACT_ATOMS: atom_id res chain seq x y z
N MET A 1 10.27 -24.57 -62.08
CA MET A 1 9.38 -23.78 -61.23
C MET A 1 8.15 -24.62 -60.94
N ILE A 2 8.04 -25.20 -59.74
CA ILE A 2 6.93 -26.09 -59.35
C ILE A 2 6.51 -25.69 -57.93
N LYS A 3 5.20 -25.60 -57.72
CA LYS A 3 4.54 -24.77 -56.71
C LYS A 3 4.66 -25.29 -55.28
N SER A 4 4.71 -24.30 -54.39
CA SER A 4 4.68 -24.24 -52.94
C SER A 4 3.95 -25.35 -52.18
N MET A 5 4.62 -25.87 -51.14
CA MET A 5 4.05 -26.57 -50.01
C MET A 5 3.81 -25.54 -48.90
N VAL A 6 2.56 -25.33 -48.47
CA VAL A 6 2.25 -24.57 -47.26
C VAL A 6 1.28 -25.38 -46.41
N MET A 7 1.83 -26.00 -45.38
CA MET A 7 1.15 -26.61 -44.26
C MET A 7 0.57 -25.48 -43.39
N VAL A 8 -0.75 -25.33 -43.37
CA VAL A 8 -1.42 -24.35 -42.51
C VAL A 8 -1.53 -24.95 -41.11
N LEU A 9 -0.62 -24.53 -40.22
CA LEU A 9 -0.73 -24.76 -38.78
C LEU A 9 -1.62 -23.64 -38.20
N THR A 10 -2.90 -23.93 -37.97
CA THR A 10 -3.81 -23.04 -37.24
C THR A 10 -3.45 -23.04 -35.76
N SER A 11 -2.67 -22.05 -35.31
CA SER A 11 -2.42 -21.78 -33.90
C SER A 11 -3.64 -21.10 -33.27
N ALA A 12 -4.34 -21.81 -32.38
CA ALA A 12 -5.40 -21.23 -31.56
C ALA A 12 -4.78 -20.33 -30.48
N VAL A 13 -4.92 -19.01 -30.65
CA VAL A 13 -4.54 -18.03 -29.63
C VAL A 13 -5.63 -17.99 -28.56
N LEU A 14 -5.35 -18.57 -27.39
CA LEU A 14 -6.17 -18.42 -26.19
C LEU A 14 -5.98 -17.00 -25.65
N ALA A 15 -6.98 -16.14 -25.86
CA ALA A 15 -7.04 -14.83 -25.22
C ALA A 15 -7.33 -15.01 -23.72
N VAL A 16 -6.28 -14.89 -22.90
CA VAL A 16 -6.42 -14.85 -21.44
C VAL A 16 -6.96 -13.47 -21.06
N SER A 17 -8.25 -13.40 -20.74
CA SER A 17 -8.85 -12.25 -20.07
C SER A 17 -8.34 -12.19 -18.63
N LEU A 18 -7.46 -11.23 -18.34
CA LEU A 18 -7.08 -10.91 -16.97
C LEU A 18 -8.20 -10.09 -16.31
N PRO A 19 -8.50 -10.32 -15.01
CA PRO A 19 -9.62 -9.69 -14.34
C PRO A 19 -9.36 -8.20 -14.06
N ALA A 20 -10.37 -7.37 -14.36
CA ALA A 20 -10.39 -5.93 -14.18
C ALA A 20 -10.50 -5.51 -12.69
N ALA A 21 -9.46 -5.80 -11.90
CA ALA A 21 -9.38 -5.45 -10.48
C ALA A 21 -8.82 -4.04 -10.21
N ALA A 22 -8.50 -3.26 -11.25
CA ALA A 22 -7.83 -1.96 -11.11
C ALA A 22 -8.69 -0.86 -10.46
N HIS A 23 -9.99 -1.09 -10.22
CA HIS A 23 -10.93 -0.06 -9.77
C HIS A 23 -11.46 -0.28 -8.35
N THR A 24 -10.89 -1.21 -7.57
CA THR A 24 -11.34 -1.45 -6.20
C THR A 24 -10.51 -0.65 -5.19
N ASP A 25 -11.11 -0.29 -4.06
CA ASP A 25 -10.41 0.38 -2.96
C ASP A 25 -9.19 -0.41 -2.50
N GLU A 26 -9.26 -1.75 -2.52
CA GLU A 26 -8.14 -2.63 -2.17
C GLU A 26 -6.98 -2.52 -3.17
N TYR A 27 -7.27 -2.33 -4.46
CA TYR A 27 -6.22 -2.06 -5.45
C TYR A 27 -5.53 -0.72 -5.16
N PHE A 28 -6.30 0.34 -4.91
CA PHE A 28 -5.73 1.65 -4.57
C PHE A 28 -4.97 1.66 -3.24
N ASP A 29 -5.39 0.84 -2.26
CA ASP A 29 -4.70 0.72 -0.98
C ASP A 29 -3.40 -0.10 -1.07
N THR A 30 -3.20 -0.89 -2.12
CA THR A 30 -1.97 -1.69 -2.35
C THR A 30 -0.94 -0.99 -3.24
N HIS A 31 -1.27 0.16 -3.82
CA HIS A 31 -0.38 0.93 -4.68
C HIS A 31 -0.05 2.28 -4.03
N ALA A 32 1.21 2.70 -4.14
CA ALA A 32 1.61 4.00 -3.62
C ALA A 32 0.92 5.11 -4.42
N ALA A 33 0.21 6.00 -3.72
CA ALA A 33 -0.40 7.17 -4.32
C ALA A 33 0.68 8.18 -4.77
N PRO A 34 0.48 8.91 -5.89
CA PRO A 34 1.49 9.81 -6.45
C PRO A 34 2.02 10.89 -5.49
N HIS A 35 1.19 11.38 -4.57
CA HIS A 35 1.54 12.42 -3.60
C HIS A 35 1.57 11.90 -2.15
N GLY A 36 1.58 10.57 -1.97
CA GLY A 36 1.61 9.93 -0.65
C GLY A 36 0.29 9.99 0.11
N GLY A 37 -0.82 10.27 -0.58
CA GLY A 37 -2.17 10.26 -0.03
C GLY A 37 -2.87 8.90 -0.15
N GLN A 38 -4.19 8.94 -0.08
CA GLN A 38 -5.06 7.81 -0.42
C GLN A 38 -5.85 8.16 -1.68
N VAL A 39 -5.85 7.28 -2.69
CA VAL A 39 -6.63 7.45 -3.92
C VAL A 39 -7.98 6.74 -3.80
N ARG A 40 -9.04 7.39 -4.28
CA ARG A 40 -10.38 6.80 -4.38
C ARG A 40 -11.09 7.25 -5.65
N MET A 41 -11.94 6.36 -6.17
CA MET A 41 -12.84 6.67 -7.26
C MET A 41 -13.96 7.63 -6.81
N ALA A 42 -14.24 8.64 -7.61
CA ALA A 42 -15.38 9.54 -7.47
C ALA A 42 -16.06 9.73 -8.83
N GLY A 43 -16.90 8.77 -9.21
CA GLY A 43 -17.53 8.75 -10.54
C GLY A 43 -16.46 8.73 -11.66
N PRO A 44 -16.42 9.72 -12.57
CA PRO A 44 -15.43 9.81 -13.65
C PRO A 44 -14.02 10.25 -13.19
N TYR A 45 -13.80 10.45 -11.90
CA TYR A 45 -12.53 10.98 -11.37
C TYR A 45 -11.82 9.99 -10.45
N HIS A 46 -10.50 10.08 -10.42
CA HIS A 46 -9.66 9.64 -9.33
C HIS A 46 -9.37 10.86 -8.44
N LEU A 47 -9.65 10.73 -7.14
CA LEU A 47 -9.35 11.73 -6.14
C LEU A 47 -8.26 11.19 -5.21
N GLU A 48 -7.13 11.87 -5.14
CA GLU A 48 -6.11 11.61 -4.13
C GLU A 48 -6.26 12.59 -2.97
N LEU A 49 -6.50 12.08 -1.76
CA LEU A 49 -6.55 12.87 -0.54
C LEU A 49 -5.22 12.78 0.21
N VAL A 50 -4.57 13.92 0.40
CA VAL A 50 -3.40 14.10 1.26
C VAL A 50 -3.80 14.96 2.46
N THR A 51 -3.46 14.53 3.66
CA THR A 51 -3.69 15.27 4.90
C THR A 51 -2.37 15.49 5.63
N LYS A 52 -1.99 16.76 5.82
CA LYS A 52 -0.72 17.13 6.46
C LYS A 52 -0.87 18.46 7.19
N ASP A 53 -0.35 18.55 8.42
CA ASP A 53 -0.26 19.82 9.18
C ASP A 53 -1.56 20.64 9.21
N LYS A 54 -2.72 19.98 9.39
CA LYS A 54 -4.07 20.58 9.36
C LYS A 54 -4.51 21.16 8.01
N GLU A 55 -3.79 20.84 6.94
CA GLU A 55 -4.16 21.08 5.56
C GLU A 55 -4.66 19.77 4.92
N LEU A 56 -5.71 19.90 4.11
CA LEU A 56 -6.16 18.90 3.16
C LEU A 56 -5.78 19.36 1.77
N THR A 57 -5.16 18.47 1.01
CA THR A 57 -4.95 18.64 -0.42
C THR A 57 -5.65 17.51 -1.14
N VAL A 58 -6.45 17.84 -2.14
CA VAL A 58 -7.10 16.89 -3.04
C VAL A 58 -6.57 17.11 -4.44
N TYR A 59 -6.00 16.07 -5.03
CA TYR A 59 -5.62 16.06 -6.44
C TYR A 59 -6.71 15.37 -7.25
N VAL A 60 -7.05 15.95 -8.40
CA VAL A 60 -8.12 15.47 -9.28
C VAL A 60 -7.52 14.97 -10.59
N THR A 61 -7.74 13.70 -10.92
CA THR A 61 -7.35 13.12 -12.21
C THR A 61 -8.53 12.37 -12.83
N ASP A 62 -8.44 12.08 -14.13
CA ASP A 62 -9.36 11.13 -14.77
C ASP A 62 -8.95 9.68 -14.50
N HIS A 63 -9.68 8.73 -15.08
CA HIS A 63 -9.42 7.29 -14.92
C HIS A 63 -8.10 6.82 -15.56
N ALA A 64 -7.49 7.65 -16.41
CA ALA A 64 -6.19 7.41 -17.02
C ALA A 64 -5.05 8.17 -16.28
N ASP A 65 -5.35 8.68 -15.08
CA ASP A 65 -4.45 9.48 -14.25
C ASP A 65 -4.00 10.81 -14.90
N ALA A 66 -4.73 11.30 -15.90
CA ALA A 66 -4.50 12.62 -16.47
C ALA A 66 -5.07 13.72 -15.59
N GLN A 67 -4.32 14.80 -15.40
CA GLN A 67 -4.70 15.92 -14.53
C GLN A 67 -5.92 16.67 -15.07
N ILE A 68 -6.93 16.85 -14.22
CA ILE A 68 -8.11 17.66 -14.54
C ILE A 68 -8.00 19.01 -13.82
N LYS A 69 -8.14 20.11 -14.57
CA LYS A 69 -8.09 21.45 -13.98
C LYS A 69 -9.24 21.67 -12.99
N THR A 70 -8.92 22.18 -11.80
CA THR A 70 -9.90 22.45 -10.72
C THR A 70 -10.45 23.87 -10.74
N GLU A 71 -9.92 24.75 -11.60
CA GLU A 71 -10.32 26.15 -11.72
C GLU A 71 -11.84 26.31 -11.88
N GLY A 72 -12.44 27.23 -11.13
CA GLY A 72 -13.90 27.45 -11.10
C GLY A 72 -14.70 26.35 -10.38
N GLY A 73 -14.04 25.26 -9.95
CA GLY A 73 -14.65 24.21 -9.15
C GLY A 73 -14.77 24.57 -7.68
N VAL A 74 -15.60 23.82 -6.96
CA VAL A 74 -15.78 23.93 -5.50
C VAL A 74 -15.75 22.55 -4.87
N GLY A 75 -15.21 22.45 -3.65
CA GLY A 75 -15.15 21.20 -2.93
C GLY A 75 -15.44 21.35 -1.44
N LYS A 76 -15.65 20.20 -0.80
CA LYS A 76 -15.90 20.10 0.64
C LYS A 76 -15.43 18.75 1.17
N ALA A 77 -14.66 18.77 2.25
CA ALA A 77 -14.31 17.57 3.02
C ALA A 77 -15.15 17.52 4.29
N ALA A 78 -15.89 16.43 4.52
CA ALA A 78 -16.68 16.20 5.72
C ALA A 78 -16.08 15.06 6.55
N PHE A 79 -15.90 15.28 7.85
CA PHE A 79 -15.24 14.33 8.75
C PHE A 79 -16.27 13.61 9.60
N GLN A 80 -16.22 12.29 9.55
CA GLN A 80 -17.04 11.39 10.34
C GLN A 80 -16.13 10.48 11.16
N VAL A 81 -16.44 10.32 12.45
CA VAL A 81 -15.72 9.38 13.33
C VAL A 81 -16.66 8.24 13.68
N GLY A 82 -16.28 7.01 13.34
CA GLY A 82 -17.10 5.82 13.53
C GLY A 82 -18.46 5.91 12.80
N LYS A 83 -19.56 5.58 13.49
CA LYS A 83 -20.93 5.65 12.96
C LYS A 83 -21.63 7.01 13.19
N ALA A 84 -20.92 8.01 13.71
CA ALA A 84 -21.50 9.32 13.99
C ALA A 84 -21.79 10.11 12.70
N LYS A 85 -22.72 11.06 12.75
CA LYS A 85 -22.91 12.04 11.66
C LYS A 85 -21.64 12.90 11.49
N PRO A 86 -21.36 13.43 10.29
CA PRO A 86 -20.24 14.33 10.09
C PRO A 86 -20.31 15.53 11.03
N LYS A 87 -19.27 15.73 11.84
CA LYS A 87 -19.25 16.78 12.88
C LYS A 87 -18.59 18.07 12.39
N THR A 88 -17.64 17.95 11.48
CA THR A 88 -16.82 19.05 10.97
C THR A 88 -16.78 18.97 9.45
N SER A 89 -16.75 20.12 8.81
CA SER A 89 -16.48 20.18 7.37
C SER A 89 -15.56 21.32 7.02
N ILE A 90 -14.66 21.07 6.08
CA ILE A 90 -13.69 22.04 5.57
C ILE A 90 -14.04 22.30 4.11
N LYS A 91 -14.15 23.58 3.73
CA LYS A 91 -14.31 23.98 2.33
C LYS A 91 -12.98 23.74 1.61
N LEU A 92 -13.05 23.21 0.39
CA LEU A 92 -11.90 23.05 -0.48
C LEU A 92 -12.03 24.04 -1.64
N GLU A 93 -10.96 24.79 -1.89
CA GLU A 93 -10.88 25.77 -2.96
C GLU A 93 -9.80 25.39 -3.96
N PRO A 94 -9.96 25.68 -5.26
CA PRO A 94 -8.93 25.45 -6.25
C PRO A 94 -7.63 26.15 -5.86
N ALA A 95 -6.51 25.43 -5.94
CA ALA A 95 -5.17 25.93 -5.62
C ALA A 95 -4.23 25.88 -6.84
N GLY A 96 -4.82 25.94 -8.04
CA GLY A 96 -4.13 25.82 -9.32
C GLY A 96 -3.99 24.38 -9.81
N ASN A 97 -3.74 24.22 -11.12
CA ASN A 97 -3.66 22.94 -11.81
C ASN A 97 -4.86 22.05 -11.47
N ASN A 98 -4.61 20.85 -10.95
CA ASN A 98 -5.61 19.88 -10.55
C ASN A 98 -5.82 19.78 -9.04
N ILE A 99 -5.50 20.84 -8.31
CA ILE A 99 -5.40 20.83 -6.86
C ILE A 99 -6.58 21.57 -6.26
N MET A 100 -7.19 20.99 -5.22
CA MET A 100 -8.08 21.68 -4.29
C MET A 100 -7.52 21.61 -2.88
N LYS A 101 -7.53 22.71 -2.14
CA LYS A 101 -6.98 22.79 -0.78
C LYS A 101 -7.97 23.35 0.21
N GLY A 102 -7.83 22.93 1.47
CA GLY A 102 -8.52 23.54 2.58
C GLY A 102 -7.78 23.31 3.89
N THR A 103 -7.87 24.27 4.80
CA THR A 103 -7.23 24.21 6.12
C THR A 103 -8.31 24.23 7.19
N GLY A 104 -8.07 23.53 8.30
CA GLY A 104 -8.96 23.61 9.45
C GLY A 104 -8.51 22.76 10.62
N ASP A 105 -9.13 22.95 11.76
CA ASP A 105 -8.85 22.15 12.95
C ASP A 105 -9.58 20.81 12.86
N PHE A 106 -8.85 19.77 12.45
CA PHE A 106 -9.32 18.39 12.46
C PHE A 106 -8.27 17.46 13.07
N VAL A 107 -8.75 16.35 13.64
CA VAL A 107 -7.92 15.26 14.16
C VAL A 107 -8.32 13.99 13.43
N LEU A 108 -7.36 13.32 12.83
CA LEU A 108 -7.57 12.03 12.20
C LEU A 108 -7.26 10.93 13.22
N THR A 109 -8.18 9.97 13.36
CA THR A 109 -7.96 8.71 14.07
C THR A 109 -8.15 7.55 13.08
N PRO A 110 -7.75 6.32 13.41
CA PRO A 110 -7.99 5.15 12.55
C PRO A 110 -9.46 4.93 12.16
N ASP A 111 -10.39 5.43 12.98
CA ASP A 111 -11.84 5.37 12.75
C ASP A 111 -12.39 6.59 12.00
N THR A 112 -11.53 7.56 11.64
CA THR A 112 -11.94 8.74 10.88
C THR A 112 -12.15 8.38 9.42
N VAL A 113 -13.32 8.77 8.96
CA VAL A 113 -13.75 8.73 7.57
C VAL A 113 -13.83 10.16 7.09
N VAL A 114 -13.18 10.43 5.95
CA VAL A 114 -13.29 11.73 5.26
C VAL A 114 -14.13 11.51 4.02
N VAL A 115 -15.25 12.20 3.89
CA VAL A 115 -16.05 12.21 2.65
C VAL A 115 -15.75 13.49 1.92
N VAL A 116 -15.12 13.38 0.75
CA VAL A 116 -14.81 14.53 -0.10
C VAL A 116 -15.87 14.65 -1.18
N PHE A 117 -16.39 15.85 -1.35
CA PHE A 117 -17.28 16.24 -2.44
C PHE A 117 -16.53 17.22 -3.34
N VAL A 118 -16.58 17.00 -4.65
CA VAL A 118 -16.00 17.88 -5.67
C VAL A 118 -17.06 18.17 -6.72
N LYS A 119 -17.23 19.44 -7.06
CA LYS A 119 -18.04 19.88 -8.19
C LYS A 119 -17.18 20.77 -9.08
N LEU A 120 -16.83 20.25 -10.24
CA LEU A 120 -16.15 21.02 -11.29
C LEU A 120 -17.17 21.82 -12.12
N PRO A 121 -16.75 22.87 -12.84
CA PRO A 121 -17.62 23.63 -13.73
C PRO A 121 -18.34 22.73 -14.72
N GLU A 122 -19.65 22.94 -14.91
CA GLU A 122 -20.48 22.20 -15.87
C GLU A 122 -20.57 20.67 -15.62
N GLN A 123 -20.03 20.19 -14.50
CA GLN A 123 -20.05 18.77 -14.12
C GLN A 123 -20.97 18.53 -12.93
N GLU A 124 -21.46 17.29 -12.82
CA GLU A 124 -22.17 16.83 -11.63
C GLU A 124 -21.23 16.74 -10.43
N ALA A 125 -21.77 16.97 -9.23
CA ALA A 125 -20.99 16.83 -8.01
C ALA A 125 -20.69 15.34 -7.76
N GLN A 126 -19.42 15.01 -7.57
CA GLN A 126 -18.94 13.67 -7.28
C GLN A 126 -18.44 13.59 -5.84
N SER A 127 -18.41 12.39 -5.28
CA SER A 127 -17.89 12.18 -3.94
C SER A 127 -17.14 10.87 -3.79
N ALA A 128 -16.15 10.87 -2.90
CA ALA A 128 -15.41 9.69 -2.49
C ALA A 128 -15.27 9.63 -0.97
N ARG A 129 -15.14 8.40 -0.45
CA ARG A 129 -14.97 8.11 0.97
C ARG A 129 -13.56 7.60 1.22
N PHE A 130 -12.85 8.26 2.13
CA PHE A 130 -11.47 7.95 2.49
C PHE A 130 -11.39 7.47 3.95
N THR A 131 -10.42 6.61 4.22
CA THR A 131 -10.00 6.19 5.57
C THR A 131 -8.48 6.33 5.68
N PRO A 132 -7.96 7.58 5.79
CA PRO A 132 -6.55 7.89 5.56
C PRO A 132 -5.57 7.17 6.50
N LEU A 133 -6.02 6.81 7.70
CA LEU A 133 -5.18 6.14 8.71
C LEU A 133 -5.41 4.62 8.80
N LYS A 134 -6.36 4.07 8.04
CA LYS A 134 -6.72 2.65 8.14
C LYS A 134 -5.81 1.74 7.30
N ALA A 135 -5.10 2.28 6.30
CA ALA A 135 -4.37 1.48 5.30
C ALA A 135 -2.83 1.60 5.33
N ALA A 136 -2.22 2.34 6.27
CA ALA A 136 -0.75 2.40 6.38
C ALA A 136 -0.13 1.39 7.38
N ALA A 137 -0.95 0.60 8.09
CA ALA A 137 -0.50 -0.20 9.24
C ALA A 137 -0.03 -1.63 8.93
N LYS A 138 0.04 -2.06 7.66
CA LYS A 138 0.37 -3.46 7.30
C LYS A 138 1.72 -3.71 6.62
N ASP A 139 2.53 -2.68 6.34
CA ASP A 139 3.81 -2.90 5.62
C ASP A 139 5.09 -2.33 6.29
N SER A 140 4.98 -1.60 7.41
CA SER A 140 6.18 -1.07 8.08
C SER A 140 6.96 -2.10 8.92
N GLN A 141 6.65 -3.40 8.81
CA GLN A 141 7.35 -4.48 9.52
C GLN A 141 7.64 -5.69 8.62
N LYS A 142 8.26 -5.48 7.45
CA LYS A 142 9.12 -6.53 6.86
C LYS A 142 10.20 -5.97 5.94
N LYS A 143 11.11 -5.18 6.52
CA LYS A 143 12.45 -4.97 5.95
C LYS A 143 13.49 -5.29 7.02
N SER A 144 13.54 -6.56 7.40
CA SER A 144 14.68 -7.16 8.08
C SER A 144 15.19 -8.32 7.22
N ASP A 145 16.39 -8.11 6.71
CA ASP A 145 17.41 -9.08 6.32
C ASP A 145 16.94 -10.43 5.77
N LYS A 146 16.96 -10.56 4.44
CA LYS A 146 17.17 -11.87 3.81
C LYS A 146 18.48 -11.84 3.02
N LYS A 147 19.57 -12.08 3.74
CA LYS A 147 20.80 -12.67 3.20
C LYS A 147 20.39 -14.00 2.55
N SER A 148 20.48 -14.07 1.23
CA SER A 148 20.30 -15.31 0.46
C SER A 148 21.65 -16.03 0.39
N GLU A 149 21.82 -17.02 1.26
CA GLU A 149 22.71 -18.17 1.04
C GLU A 149 21.85 -19.37 0.59
N GLU A 150 22.52 -20.32 -0.07
CA GLU A 150 22.02 -21.56 -0.73
C GLU A 150 21.51 -21.34 -2.17
N GLY A 151 22.01 -21.99 -3.23
CA GLY A 151 22.95 -23.09 -3.41
C GLY A 151 22.66 -23.76 -4.78
N HIS A 152 23.68 -24.39 -5.38
CA HIS A 152 23.71 -25.28 -6.57
C HIS A 152 24.24 -24.72 -7.90
N GLY A 153 25.30 -25.39 -8.39
CA GLY A 153 25.81 -25.29 -9.75
C GLY A 153 27.28 -25.70 -9.85
N ASP A 154 27.50 -27.00 -10.02
CA ASP A 154 28.74 -27.77 -10.18
C ASP A 154 29.90 -27.09 -10.92
N HIS A 155 31.12 -27.20 -10.38
CA HIS A 155 32.32 -27.27 -11.22
C HIS A 155 33.41 -28.13 -10.56
N ALA A 156 33.77 -29.19 -11.28
CA ALA A 156 34.82 -30.14 -10.94
C ALA A 156 36.22 -29.50 -11.05
N GLY A 157 37.14 -29.87 -10.15
CA GLY A 157 38.57 -29.63 -10.35
C GLY A 157 39.45 -29.71 -9.09
N HIS A 158 40.02 -30.91 -8.86
CA HIS A 158 41.36 -31.21 -8.32
C HIS A 158 41.91 -30.54 -7.04
N GLY A 159 42.40 -31.37 -6.11
CA GLY A 159 43.51 -30.98 -5.24
C GLY A 159 43.62 -31.70 -3.89
N ASN A 160 44.41 -32.77 -3.86
CA ASN A 160 44.84 -33.59 -2.74
C ASN A 160 45.42 -32.83 -1.52
N HIS A 161 45.15 -33.29 -0.28
CA HIS A 161 46.16 -33.82 0.68
C HIS A 161 45.71 -33.76 2.17
N SER A 162 45.60 -34.96 2.75
CA SER A 162 45.99 -35.49 4.07
C SER A 162 46.32 -34.57 5.27
N GLY A 163 45.86 -35.00 6.46
CA GLY A 163 46.43 -34.65 7.79
C GLY A 163 45.39 -34.66 8.91
N HIS A 164 45.00 -35.82 9.47
CA HIS A 164 45.51 -36.44 10.70
C HIS A 164 45.05 -35.80 12.04
N SER A 165 44.10 -36.48 12.69
CA SER A 165 44.04 -36.89 14.11
C SER A 165 43.94 -35.88 15.25
N GLY A 166 42.96 -36.12 16.13
CA GLY A 166 42.92 -35.57 17.50
C GLY A 166 41.66 -35.97 18.28
N HIS A 167 41.65 -37.18 18.83
CA HIS A 167 40.70 -37.62 19.87
C HIS A 167 41.08 -37.02 21.25
N GLY A 168 40.07 -36.74 22.09
CA GLY A 168 40.22 -36.50 23.54
C GLY A 168 38.98 -35.82 24.10
N ALA A 169 37.93 -36.53 24.53
CA ALA A 169 37.76 -37.24 25.82
C ALA A 169 37.38 -36.33 27.00
N HIS A 170 36.19 -36.61 27.54
CA HIS A 170 35.79 -36.68 28.96
C HIS A 170 35.97 -35.48 29.90
N GLY A 171 34.83 -35.02 30.43
CA GLY A 171 34.73 -34.23 31.65
C GLY A 171 33.29 -34.20 32.18
N GLN A 172 32.94 -35.20 32.98
CA GLN A 172 31.66 -35.36 33.68
C GLN A 172 31.87 -34.96 35.15
N SER A 173 30.95 -34.18 35.74
CA SER A 173 30.72 -33.93 37.18
C SER A 173 30.07 -32.54 37.30
N GLY A 174 28.95 -32.27 37.97
CA GLY A 174 28.21 -32.97 39.01
C GLY A 174 27.61 -31.91 39.95
N ASN A 175 26.53 -32.29 40.66
CA ASN A 175 26.00 -31.65 41.90
C ASN A 175 25.09 -30.40 41.74
N GLN A 176 23.76 -30.53 41.84
CA GLN A 176 22.89 -30.63 43.04
C GLN A 176 22.63 -29.33 43.80
N GLY A 177 21.33 -29.06 44.02
CA GLY A 177 20.79 -28.66 45.33
C GLY A 177 20.60 -27.16 45.56
N GLY A 178 19.37 -26.73 45.83
CA GLY A 178 19.10 -25.33 46.17
C GLY A 178 17.63 -24.99 46.37
N ASP A 179 16.97 -25.75 47.22
CA ASP A 179 15.62 -25.61 47.74
C ASP A 179 15.32 -24.31 48.53
N HIS A 180 14.05 -23.89 48.50
CA HIS A 180 13.29 -23.03 49.45
C HIS A 180 13.73 -21.58 49.77
N ASN A 181 12.78 -20.63 49.61
CA ASN A 181 12.35 -19.80 50.75
C ASN A 181 10.93 -19.20 50.60
N HIS A 182 10.10 -19.46 51.60
CA HIS A 182 8.83 -18.79 51.94
C HIS A 182 9.11 -17.49 52.74
N HIS A 183 8.23 -16.48 52.67
CA HIS A 183 7.81 -15.54 53.76
C HIS A 183 6.93 -14.44 53.10
N MET A 184 5.62 -14.28 53.34
CA MET A 184 4.81 -13.92 54.54
C MET A 184 4.95 -12.47 55.06
N HIS A 185 3.75 -11.88 55.29
CA HIS A 185 3.38 -10.64 56.01
C HIS A 185 3.64 -9.31 55.26
N HIS A 186 2.69 -8.38 55.13
CA HIS A 186 1.54 -7.96 55.97
C HIS A 186 0.28 -7.68 55.15
#